data_AF-J3DEM6-F1
#
_entry.id   AF-J3DEM6-F1
#
_cell.length_a   1.000
_cell.length_b   1.000
_cell.length_c   1.000
_cell.angle_alpha   90.00
_cell.angle_beta   90.00
_cell.angle_gamma   90.00
#
_symmetry.space_group_name_H-M   'P 1'
#
loop_
_entity.id
_entity.type
_entity.pdbx_description
1 polymer ?
#
loop_
_entity_poly.entity_id
_entity_poly.type
_entity_poly.pdbx_seq_one_letter_code
_entity_poly.pdbx_strand_id
1 'polypeptide(L)'
;MITTALLTLAIVTQDQASLRAAPRDSAAQQAALWQGDALEIRGQRMDYLQVYDHRRERAGFIHVSQVRAVSLQLEEAPQLLSVVRFLRESPGAEALGIAYTAAYLKAAPAEAIGAETFDALGTMAERLARRASMKHGKATSDVISAHMEVASFYGVGFKGYEQGGSMQLCYNGEAFRRVLALPSDAEQRARAALALTRPDCMSPDLHPQERLAQDQWRAEVLDKLSTAQFASLPEVSKNRLRLRRAGVFASLAFEQARRGEAPTAAAQRALAELAAVNKLELSDNDRQDYNDAAIRVGASRWAAETALPRFAKLTLATETGQAGETCVALYENKADGKPGKEAAARRCTYGIVWAASASAHPDGQALALAVQPLDAWRELWVFRKSAGKWTIEVLPPASNGPELGYVEFAGWVRGAPQMLLARETRIAGRLRRNFEVARLDTLTAEKQAGDPGALAAFRWQDAAWKRQTVILR
;
A
#
# COMPACT_ATOMS: atom_id res chain seq x y z
N MET A 1 58.70 -4.34 -9.73
CA MET A 1 57.54 -5.11 -10.21
C MET A 1 56.42 -4.92 -9.20
N ILE A 2 55.44 -4.07 -9.52
CA ILE A 2 54.25 -3.91 -8.69
C ILE A 2 53.44 -5.18 -8.89
N THR A 3 53.48 -6.09 -7.92
CA THR A 3 52.56 -7.22 -7.84
C THR A 3 51.15 -6.67 -7.88
N THR A 4 50.46 -6.86 -9.00
CA THR A 4 49.01 -6.78 -9.11
C THR A 4 48.45 -7.63 -7.98
N ALA A 5 47.93 -6.98 -6.93
CA ALA A 5 47.16 -7.68 -5.92
C ALA A 5 46.00 -8.35 -6.64
N LEU A 6 46.01 -9.69 -6.69
CA LEU A 6 44.85 -10.44 -7.14
C LEU A 6 43.67 -9.95 -6.30
N LEU A 7 42.71 -9.26 -6.95
CA LEU A 7 41.51 -8.73 -6.32
C LEU A 7 40.53 -9.89 -6.05
N THR A 8 40.98 -10.87 -5.28
CA THR A 8 40.19 -12.01 -4.84
C THR A 8 39.69 -11.79 -3.42
N LEU A 9 38.41 -12.05 -3.22
CA LEU A 9 37.75 -12.00 -1.92
C LEU A 9 37.03 -13.31 -1.65
N ALA A 10 36.81 -13.63 -0.38
CA ALA A 10 36.00 -14.75 0.04
C ALA A 10 34.62 -14.23 0.48
N ILE A 11 33.55 -14.70 -0.16
CA ILE A 11 32.17 -14.45 0.30
C ILE A 11 31.73 -15.65 1.14
N VAL A 12 31.30 -15.39 2.37
CA VAL A 12 30.72 -16.42 3.25
C VAL A 12 29.41 -16.92 2.65
N THR A 13 29.26 -18.24 2.52
CA THR A 13 28.10 -18.88 1.88
C THR A 13 27.12 -19.51 2.86
N GLN A 14 27.45 -19.54 4.15
CA GLN A 14 26.68 -20.19 5.20
C GLN A 14 26.46 -19.25 6.38
N ASP A 15 25.33 -19.39 7.06
CA ASP A 15 25.08 -18.69 8.31
C ASP A 15 25.91 -19.28 9.45
N GLN A 16 26.32 -18.43 10.40
CA GLN A 16 27.13 -18.81 11.56
C GLN A 16 28.49 -19.45 11.22
N ALA A 17 29.11 -19.07 10.11
CA ALA A 17 30.47 -19.49 9.78
C ALA A 17 31.47 -19.00 10.85
N SER A 18 32.45 -19.83 11.20
CA SER A 18 33.35 -19.55 12.32
C SER A 18 34.64 -18.91 11.84
N LEU A 19 34.88 -17.66 12.23
CA LEU A 19 36.20 -17.04 12.11
C LEU A 19 37.04 -17.46 13.31
N ARG A 20 38.14 -18.19 13.07
CA ARG A 20 38.96 -18.81 14.13
C ARG A 20 40.34 -18.17 14.24
N ALA A 21 40.92 -18.24 15.44
CA ALA A 21 42.26 -17.70 15.70
C ALA A 21 43.41 -18.51 15.04
N ALA A 22 43.17 -19.77 14.66
CA ALA A 22 44.15 -20.65 14.03
C ALA A 22 43.46 -21.62 13.03
N PRO A 23 44.19 -22.20 12.05
CA PRO A 23 43.63 -23.06 11.00
C PRO A 23 43.34 -24.49 11.50
N ARG A 24 42.43 -24.63 12.47
CA ARG A 24 41.95 -25.90 13.02
C ARG A 24 40.61 -25.72 13.73
N ASP A 25 39.77 -26.75 13.75
CA ASP A 25 38.41 -26.65 14.32
C ASP A 25 38.38 -26.44 15.83
N SER A 26 39.40 -26.94 16.55
CA SER A 26 39.53 -26.74 17.99
C SER A 26 40.03 -25.34 18.38
N ALA A 27 40.39 -24.49 17.41
CA ALA A 27 40.82 -23.13 17.69
C ALA A 27 39.64 -22.27 18.16
N ALA A 28 39.93 -21.36 19.10
CA ALA A 28 38.95 -20.40 19.62
C ALA A 28 38.29 -19.62 18.48
N GLN A 29 36.95 -19.58 18.52
CA GLN A 29 36.15 -18.76 17.62
C GLN A 29 36.26 -17.30 18.06
N GLN A 30 36.67 -16.45 17.12
CA GLN A 30 36.83 -15.01 17.33
C GLN A 30 35.56 -14.23 16.95
N ALA A 31 34.84 -14.72 15.94
CA ALA A 31 33.57 -14.14 15.49
C ALA A 31 32.70 -15.21 14.79
N ALA A 32 31.39 -14.96 14.79
CA ALA A 32 30.45 -15.63 13.89
C ALA A 32 30.21 -14.72 12.67
N LEU A 33 30.37 -15.29 11.49
CA LEU A 33 30.12 -14.66 10.20
C LEU A 33 28.84 -15.19 9.59
N TRP A 34 28.24 -14.40 8.72
CA TRP A 34 26.94 -14.67 8.12
C TRP A 34 27.04 -14.71 6.62
N GLN A 35 26.09 -15.38 5.96
CA GLN A 35 26.11 -15.44 4.50
C GLN A 35 26.11 -14.03 3.90
N GLY A 36 26.98 -13.81 2.92
CA GLY A 36 27.22 -12.51 2.32
C GLY A 36 28.29 -11.66 3.01
N ASP A 37 28.83 -12.03 4.18
CA ASP A 37 30.04 -11.37 4.69
C ASP A 37 31.20 -11.54 3.68
N ALA A 38 31.86 -10.43 3.31
CA ALA A 38 33.02 -10.45 2.41
C ALA A 38 34.33 -10.29 3.20
N LEU A 39 35.30 -11.10 2.80
CA LEU A 39 36.57 -11.25 3.49
C LEU A 39 37.72 -11.05 2.50
N GLU A 40 38.72 -10.28 2.88
CA GLU A 40 39.97 -10.16 2.12
C GLU A 40 40.81 -11.42 2.33
N ILE A 41 41.19 -12.11 1.26
CA ILE A 41 42.03 -13.31 1.33
C ILE A 41 43.49 -12.87 1.43
N ARG A 42 44.18 -13.29 2.50
CA ARG A 42 45.60 -12.99 2.75
C ARG A 42 46.52 -14.18 2.62
N GLY A 43 45.96 -15.39 2.56
CA GLY A 43 46.72 -16.62 2.36
C GLY A 43 45.85 -17.86 2.57
N GLN A 44 46.45 -19.03 2.40
CA GLN A 44 45.82 -20.31 2.65
C GLN A 44 46.75 -21.22 3.45
N ARG A 45 46.20 -21.93 4.43
CA ARG A 45 46.90 -22.94 5.24
C ARG A 45 45.99 -24.15 5.40
N MET A 46 46.39 -25.29 4.85
CA MET A 46 45.55 -26.49 4.80
C MET A 46 44.18 -26.16 4.17
N ASP A 47 43.09 -26.60 4.81
CA ASP A 47 41.71 -26.33 4.41
C ASP A 47 41.15 -25.02 4.98
N TYR A 48 42.00 -24.08 5.38
CA TYR A 48 41.61 -22.76 5.87
C TYR A 48 42.19 -21.62 5.03
N LEU A 49 41.36 -20.61 4.76
CA LEU A 49 41.83 -19.32 4.28
C LEU A 49 42.20 -18.43 5.46
N GLN A 50 43.38 -17.82 5.40
CA GLN A 50 43.74 -16.69 6.25
C GLN A 50 43.09 -15.45 5.65
N VAL A 51 42.25 -14.78 6.45
CA VAL A 51 41.37 -13.72 5.97
C VAL A 51 41.38 -12.51 6.88
N TYR A 52 40.92 -11.38 6.35
CA TYR A 52 40.62 -10.17 7.10
C TYR A 52 39.18 -9.73 6.85
N ASP A 53 38.38 -9.66 7.92
CA ASP A 53 37.04 -9.07 7.93
C ASP A 53 37.17 -7.56 8.15
N HIS A 54 36.90 -6.77 7.10
CA HIS A 54 36.93 -5.31 7.15
C HIS A 54 35.76 -4.73 7.97
N ARG A 55 34.62 -5.41 8.06
CA ARG A 55 33.46 -4.94 8.83
C ARG A 55 33.72 -4.98 10.33
N ARG A 56 34.45 -6.01 10.79
CA ARG A 56 34.77 -6.24 12.21
C ARG A 56 36.21 -5.91 12.57
N GLU A 57 36.99 -5.43 11.60
CA GLU A 57 38.42 -5.14 11.70
C GLU A 57 39.21 -6.30 12.33
N ARG A 58 38.97 -7.52 11.84
CA ARG A 58 39.46 -8.73 12.49
C ARG A 58 40.07 -9.72 11.51
N ALA A 59 41.32 -10.11 11.78
CA ALA A 59 42.00 -11.18 11.08
C ALA A 59 41.65 -12.55 11.71
N GLY A 60 41.62 -13.59 10.89
CA GLY A 60 41.44 -14.97 11.37
C GLY A 60 41.55 -16.00 10.26
N PHE A 61 41.09 -17.21 10.56
CA PHE A 61 41.04 -18.35 9.65
C PHE A 61 39.60 -18.83 9.49
N ILE A 62 39.19 -19.07 8.26
CA ILE A 62 37.87 -19.64 7.92
C ILE A 62 38.05 -20.88 7.06
N HIS A 63 37.25 -21.91 7.31
CA HIS A 63 37.33 -23.15 6.54
C HIS A 63 36.86 -22.93 5.09
N VAL A 64 37.56 -23.50 4.11
CA VAL A 64 37.28 -23.28 2.68
C VAL A 64 35.86 -23.70 2.26
N SER A 65 35.23 -24.65 2.97
CA SER A 65 33.86 -25.08 2.68
C SER A 65 32.77 -24.06 3.07
N GLN A 66 33.10 -23.06 3.89
CA GLN A 66 32.16 -22.05 4.39
C GLN A 66 32.16 -20.76 3.55
N VAL A 67 33.05 -20.67 2.57
CA VAL A 67 33.25 -19.49 1.73
C VAL A 67 33.37 -19.88 0.27
N ARG A 68 33.11 -18.92 -0.61
CA ARG A 68 33.47 -18.99 -2.02
C ARG A 68 34.48 -17.90 -2.33
N ALA A 69 35.64 -18.30 -2.84
CA ALA A 69 36.58 -17.35 -3.42
C ALA A 69 36.00 -16.79 -4.73
N VAL A 70 36.03 -15.48 -4.85
CA VAL A 70 35.48 -14.69 -5.95
C VAL A 70 36.57 -13.75 -6.44
N SER A 71 36.81 -13.75 -7.75
CA SER A 71 37.68 -12.79 -8.42
C SER A 71 36.86 -11.56 -8.84
N LEU A 72 37.41 -10.37 -8.63
CA LEU A 72 36.83 -9.10 -9.07
C LEU A 72 37.44 -8.60 -10.38
N GLN A 73 38.02 -9.51 -11.15
CA GLN A 73 38.51 -9.19 -12.49
C GLN A 73 37.34 -9.01 -13.46
N LEU A 74 37.60 -8.22 -14.51
CA LEU A 74 36.59 -7.83 -15.49
C LEU A 74 35.92 -9.04 -16.17
N GLU A 75 36.73 -10.06 -16.46
CA GLU A 75 36.34 -11.27 -17.17
C GLU A 75 35.35 -12.14 -16.39
N GLU A 76 35.32 -11.98 -15.06
CA GLU A 76 34.49 -12.76 -14.13
C GLU A 76 33.11 -12.13 -13.92
N ALA A 77 32.91 -10.87 -14.33
CA ALA A 77 31.65 -10.16 -14.15
C ALA A 77 30.42 -10.90 -14.71
N PRO A 78 30.43 -11.52 -15.91
CA PRO A 78 29.29 -12.28 -16.42
C PRO A 78 28.92 -13.49 -15.54
N GLN A 79 29.92 -14.15 -14.96
CA GLN A 79 29.70 -15.26 -14.04
C GLN A 79 29.07 -14.78 -12.73
N LEU A 80 29.55 -13.66 -12.19
CA LEU A 80 28.95 -13.04 -10.99
C LEU A 80 27.50 -12.63 -11.23
N LEU A 81 27.19 -12.04 -12.38
CA LEU A 81 25.81 -11.69 -12.73
C LEU A 81 24.90 -12.94 -12.82
N SER A 82 25.43 -14.06 -13.31
CA SER A 82 24.69 -15.33 -13.34
C SER A 82 24.34 -15.83 -11.94
N VAL A 83 25.26 -15.67 -10.97
CA VAL A 83 25.00 -15.98 -9.57
C VAL A 83 23.96 -15.01 -8.98
N VAL A 84 24.03 -13.72 -9.29
CA VAL A 84 23.03 -12.73 -8.87
C VAL A 84 21.63 -13.10 -9.37
N ARG A 85 21.49 -13.52 -10.62
CA ARG A 85 20.20 -13.97 -11.20
C ARG A 85 19.62 -15.15 -10.43
N PHE A 86 20.45 -16.13 -10.08
CA PHE A 86 20.03 -17.29 -9.29
C PHE A 86 19.61 -16.89 -7.86
N LEU A 87 20.42 -16.08 -7.19
CA LEU A 87 20.15 -15.66 -5.81
C LEU A 87 18.95 -14.72 -5.70
N ARG A 88 18.66 -13.94 -6.74
CA ARG A 88 17.43 -13.13 -6.83
C ARG A 88 16.18 -13.98 -6.60
N GLU A 89 16.15 -15.19 -7.14
CA GLU A 89 15.02 -16.13 -7.03
C GLU A 89 15.12 -17.09 -5.84
N SER A 90 16.10 -16.91 -4.94
CA SER A 90 16.35 -17.79 -3.80
C SER A 90 15.94 -17.12 -2.47
N PRO A 91 14.74 -17.38 -1.93
CA PRO A 91 14.34 -16.87 -0.62
C PRO A 91 15.28 -17.34 0.49
N GLY A 92 15.63 -16.46 1.42
CA GLY A 92 16.57 -16.77 2.50
C GLY A 92 18.04 -16.49 2.17
N ALA A 93 18.37 -16.27 0.90
CA ALA A 93 19.72 -15.98 0.43
C ALA A 93 19.93 -14.50 0.06
N GLU A 94 19.08 -13.60 0.57
CA GLU A 94 19.09 -12.19 0.16
C GLU A 94 20.42 -11.50 0.48
N ALA A 95 20.96 -11.70 1.68
CA ALA A 95 22.25 -11.11 2.08
C ALA A 95 23.41 -11.61 1.21
N LEU A 96 23.42 -12.90 0.88
CA LEU A 96 24.39 -13.49 -0.04
C LEU A 96 24.28 -12.88 -1.44
N GLY A 97 23.07 -12.76 -1.98
CA GLY A 97 22.85 -12.16 -3.29
C GLY A 97 23.20 -10.68 -3.36
N ILE A 98 23.00 -9.93 -2.27
CA ILE A 98 23.45 -8.54 -2.15
C ILE A 98 24.98 -8.46 -2.21
N ALA A 99 25.70 -9.36 -1.53
CA ALA A 99 27.16 -9.44 -1.58
C ALA A 99 27.69 -9.75 -2.99
N TYR A 100 27.08 -10.72 -3.69
CA TYR A 100 27.42 -11.01 -5.09
C TYR A 100 27.09 -9.85 -6.03
N THR A 101 26.03 -9.09 -5.74
CA THR A 101 25.70 -7.87 -6.49
C THR A 101 26.79 -6.82 -6.31
N ALA A 102 27.29 -6.61 -5.09
CA ALA A 102 28.40 -5.71 -4.83
C ALA A 102 29.70 -6.18 -5.51
N ALA A 103 29.98 -7.49 -5.50
CA ALA A 103 31.12 -8.06 -6.22
C ALA A 103 31.01 -7.82 -7.73
N TYR A 104 29.83 -8.07 -8.32
CA TYR A 104 29.58 -7.77 -9.73
C TYR A 104 29.79 -6.29 -10.04
N LEU A 105 29.22 -5.37 -9.25
CA LEU A 105 29.36 -3.92 -9.48
C LEU A 105 30.82 -3.45 -9.38
N LYS A 106 31.66 -4.14 -8.60
CA LYS A 106 33.09 -3.84 -8.50
C LYS A 106 33.92 -4.43 -9.64
N ALA A 107 33.47 -5.54 -10.23
CA ALA A 107 34.15 -6.23 -11.33
C ALA A 107 33.73 -5.71 -12.71
N ALA A 108 32.45 -5.36 -12.89
CA ALA A 108 31.87 -5.01 -14.18
C ALA A 108 32.37 -3.65 -14.69
N PRO A 109 32.57 -3.49 -16.02
CA PRO A 109 32.83 -2.19 -16.60
C PRO A 109 31.54 -1.34 -16.55
N ALA A 110 31.70 -0.01 -16.49
CA ALA A 110 30.58 0.91 -16.30
C ALA A 110 29.49 0.75 -17.38
N GLU A 111 29.88 0.45 -18.62
CA GLU A 111 28.98 0.28 -19.76
C GLU A 111 28.12 -0.98 -19.67
N ALA A 112 28.55 -1.99 -18.90
CA ALA A 112 27.81 -3.23 -18.69
C ALA A 112 26.84 -3.17 -17.51
N ILE A 113 26.92 -2.13 -16.66
CA ILE A 113 26.05 -1.97 -15.49
C ILE A 113 24.68 -1.47 -15.94
N GLY A 114 23.78 -2.41 -16.20
CA GLY A 114 22.40 -2.16 -16.60
C GLY A 114 21.39 -2.19 -15.44
N ALA A 115 20.11 -1.99 -15.78
CA ALA A 115 19.02 -2.01 -14.82
C ALA A 115 18.82 -3.38 -14.13
N GLU A 116 19.15 -4.48 -14.79
CA GLU A 116 18.94 -5.85 -14.28
C GLU A 116 19.58 -6.06 -12.90
N THR A 117 20.82 -5.61 -12.72
CA THR A 117 21.55 -5.75 -11.46
C THR A 117 20.87 -5.00 -10.33
N PHE A 118 20.35 -3.80 -10.60
CA PHE A 118 19.63 -3.01 -9.61
C PHE A 118 18.21 -3.54 -9.35
N ASP A 119 17.56 -4.13 -10.34
CA ASP A 119 16.29 -4.84 -10.15
C ASP A 119 16.49 -6.05 -9.22
N ALA A 120 17.56 -6.81 -9.42
CA ALA A 120 17.92 -7.93 -8.54
C ALA A 120 18.22 -7.47 -7.12
N LEU A 121 19.08 -6.46 -6.95
CA LEU A 121 19.41 -5.86 -5.65
C LEU A 121 18.16 -5.37 -4.92
N GLY A 122 17.31 -4.60 -5.61
CA GLY A 122 16.07 -4.07 -5.05
C GLY A 122 15.11 -5.18 -4.65
N THR A 123 14.96 -6.22 -5.47
CA THR A 123 14.10 -7.37 -5.20
C THR A 123 14.53 -8.13 -3.94
N MET A 124 15.84 -8.36 -3.78
CA MET A 124 16.39 -9.03 -2.59
C MET A 124 16.27 -8.15 -1.34
N ALA A 125 16.58 -6.85 -1.43
CA ALA A 125 16.45 -5.92 -0.32
C ALA A 125 14.99 -5.79 0.15
N GLU A 126 14.05 -5.69 -0.78
CA GLU A 126 12.62 -5.63 -0.51
C GLU A 126 12.11 -6.92 0.15
N ARG A 127 12.53 -8.09 -0.35
CA ARG A 127 12.17 -9.38 0.27
C ARG A 127 12.74 -9.52 1.67
N LEU A 128 13.98 -9.09 1.90
CA LEU A 128 14.61 -9.07 3.22
C LEU A 128 13.84 -8.16 4.19
N ALA A 129 13.44 -6.96 3.76
CA ALA A 129 12.63 -6.04 4.56
C ALA A 129 11.26 -6.65 4.94
N ARG A 130 10.59 -7.32 3.98
CA ARG A 130 9.32 -8.02 4.24
C ARG A 130 9.48 -9.16 5.25
N ARG A 131 10.51 -9.98 5.11
CA ARG A 131 10.84 -11.04 6.09
C ARG A 131 11.09 -10.44 7.47
N ALA A 132 11.83 -9.34 7.56
CA ALA A 132 12.09 -8.68 8.83
C ALA A 132 10.85 -8.05 9.49
N SER A 133 9.83 -7.71 8.69
CA SER A 133 8.54 -7.19 9.19
C SER A 133 7.59 -8.29 9.66
N MET A 134 7.85 -9.55 9.29
CA MET A 134 7.02 -10.68 9.68
C MET A 134 7.36 -11.16 11.08
N LYS A 135 6.34 -11.63 11.82
CA LYS A 135 6.55 -12.25 13.12
C LYS A 135 7.22 -13.60 12.96
N HIS A 136 8.40 -13.75 13.54
CA HIS A 136 9.19 -14.98 13.53
C HIS A 136 9.53 -15.44 14.95
N GLY A 137 9.98 -16.69 15.08
CA GLY A 137 10.59 -17.17 16.32
C GLY A 137 11.98 -16.55 16.52
N LYS A 138 12.45 -16.47 17.77
CA LYS A 138 13.68 -15.77 18.14
C LYS A 138 14.89 -16.12 17.26
N ALA A 139 15.16 -17.42 17.07
CA ALA A 139 16.30 -17.87 16.27
C ALA A 139 16.25 -17.35 14.82
N THR A 140 15.08 -17.37 14.17
CA THR A 140 14.91 -16.85 12.81
C THR A 140 15.03 -15.33 12.77
N SER A 141 14.50 -14.62 13.78
CA SER A 141 14.66 -13.18 13.91
C SER A 141 16.13 -12.76 14.07
N ASP A 142 16.93 -13.53 14.82
CA ASP A 142 18.37 -13.28 14.98
C ASP A 142 19.11 -13.43 13.64
N VAL A 143 18.78 -14.47 12.85
CA VAL A 143 19.33 -14.67 11.50
C VAL A 143 18.96 -13.51 10.56
N ILE A 144 17.69 -13.11 10.53
CA ILE A 144 17.23 -12.01 9.67
C ILE A 144 17.90 -10.69 10.06
N SER A 145 18.06 -10.43 11.35
CA SER A 145 18.76 -9.24 11.85
C SER A 145 20.21 -9.23 11.37
N ALA A 146 20.91 -10.36 11.45
CA ALA A 146 22.27 -10.49 10.93
C ALA A 146 22.34 -10.29 9.40
N HIS A 147 21.37 -10.82 8.64
CA HIS A 147 21.27 -10.59 7.19
C HIS A 147 21.05 -9.11 6.85
N MET A 148 20.26 -8.39 7.65
CA MET A 148 20.05 -6.95 7.49
C MET A 148 21.33 -6.15 7.77
N GLU A 149 22.13 -6.54 8.77
CA GLU A 149 23.43 -5.92 9.01
C GLU A 149 24.40 -6.12 7.84
N VAL A 150 24.46 -7.35 7.29
CA VAL A 150 25.26 -7.64 6.09
C VAL A 150 24.81 -6.78 4.92
N ALA A 151 23.50 -6.70 4.66
CA ALA A 151 22.95 -5.86 3.60
C ALA A 151 23.29 -4.36 3.81
N SER A 152 23.19 -3.88 5.05
CA SER A 152 23.49 -2.48 5.41
C SER A 152 24.95 -2.13 5.19
N PHE A 153 25.88 -3.08 5.43
CA PHE A 153 27.31 -2.90 5.12
C PHE A 153 27.56 -2.63 3.63
N TYR A 154 26.73 -3.19 2.74
CA TYR A 154 26.76 -2.91 1.30
C TYR A 154 25.97 -1.65 0.89
N GLY A 155 25.52 -0.84 1.85
CA GLY A 155 24.80 0.40 1.59
C GLY A 155 23.29 0.23 1.39
N VAL A 156 22.72 -0.94 1.65
CA VAL A 156 21.26 -1.15 1.58
C VAL A 156 20.59 -0.51 2.80
N GLY A 157 19.87 0.59 2.59
CA GLY A 157 19.17 1.29 3.67
C GLY A 157 17.75 0.79 3.92
N PHE A 158 17.38 0.63 5.19
CA PHE A 158 16.03 0.29 5.64
C PHE A 158 15.44 1.40 6.53
N LYS A 159 14.12 1.59 6.45
CA LYS A 159 13.34 2.47 7.32
C LYS A 159 12.30 1.65 8.07
N GLY A 160 12.13 1.92 9.37
CA GLY A 160 11.13 1.29 10.22
C GLY A 160 9.97 2.23 10.50
N TYR A 161 8.75 1.70 10.48
CA TYR A 161 7.53 2.40 10.86
C TYR A 161 6.77 1.53 11.86
N GLU A 162 6.34 2.09 12.99
CA GLU A 162 5.49 1.36 13.92
C GLU A 162 4.04 1.42 13.43
N GLN A 163 3.44 0.26 13.16
CA GLN A 163 2.05 0.13 12.69
C GLN A 163 1.36 -0.98 13.46
N GLY A 164 0.27 -0.63 14.17
CA GLY A 164 -0.57 -1.61 14.87
C GLY A 164 0.17 -2.45 15.93
N GLY A 165 1.19 -1.87 16.58
CA GLY A 165 2.04 -2.56 17.57
C GLY A 165 3.08 -3.51 16.96
N SER A 166 3.32 -3.43 15.65
CA SER A 166 4.37 -4.15 14.94
C SER A 166 5.29 -3.19 14.19
N MET A 167 6.56 -3.56 14.05
CA MET A 167 7.52 -2.78 13.28
C MET A 167 7.47 -3.21 11.81
N GLN A 168 7.07 -2.30 10.93
CA GLN A 168 7.12 -2.47 9.49
C GLN A 168 8.46 -1.94 8.97
N LEU A 169 9.32 -2.82 8.47
CA LEU A 169 10.59 -2.47 7.84
C LEU A 169 10.41 -2.36 6.33
N CYS A 170 11.00 -1.32 5.75
CA CYS A 170 10.86 -0.95 4.36
C CYS A 170 12.22 -0.61 3.76
N TYR A 171 12.52 -1.19 2.60
CA TYR A 171 13.71 -0.81 1.84
C TYR A 171 13.58 0.64 1.34
N ASN A 172 14.68 1.40 1.35
CA ASN A 172 14.69 2.81 0.92
C ASN A 172 14.40 3.00 -0.60
N GLY A 173 14.43 1.92 -1.39
CA GLY A 173 14.10 1.90 -2.81
C GLY A 173 15.19 2.42 -3.75
N GLU A 174 16.41 2.67 -3.28
CA GLU A 174 17.47 3.28 -4.09
C GLU A 174 17.77 2.53 -5.39
N ALA A 175 17.90 1.20 -5.32
CA ALA A 175 18.14 0.37 -6.50
C ALA A 175 16.97 0.46 -7.49
N PHE A 176 15.72 0.46 -7.02
CA PHE A 176 14.55 0.63 -7.88
C PHE A 176 14.48 2.03 -8.52
N ARG A 177 14.95 3.09 -7.84
CA ARG A 177 15.08 4.41 -8.49
C ARG A 177 16.08 4.37 -9.65
N ARG A 178 17.19 3.63 -9.51
CA ARG A 178 18.14 3.40 -10.61
C ARG A 178 17.52 2.60 -11.76
N VAL A 179 16.71 1.57 -11.47
CA VAL A 179 15.96 0.83 -12.50
C VAL A 179 15.08 1.76 -13.35
N LEU A 180 14.38 2.70 -12.71
CA LEU A 180 13.54 3.68 -13.40
C LEU A 180 14.35 4.74 -14.18
N ALA A 181 15.61 4.97 -13.82
CA ALA A 181 16.49 5.93 -14.48
C ALA A 181 17.30 5.32 -15.65
N LEU A 182 17.54 4.01 -15.62
CA LEU A 182 18.27 3.28 -16.64
C LEU A 182 17.33 2.70 -17.72
N PRO A 183 17.87 2.34 -18.90
CA PRO A 183 17.15 1.49 -19.85
C PRO A 183 16.77 0.17 -19.19
N SER A 184 15.48 -0.07 -19.05
CA SER A 184 14.88 -1.22 -18.36
C SER A 184 13.68 -1.75 -19.13
N ASP A 185 13.45 -3.05 -19.03
CA ASP A 185 12.27 -3.66 -19.62
C ASP A 185 10.99 -3.29 -18.84
N ALA A 186 9.83 -3.65 -19.41
CA ALA A 186 8.53 -3.32 -18.82
C ALA A 186 8.34 -3.96 -17.44
N GLU A 187 8.79 -5.20 -17.23
CA GLU A 187 8.61 -5.92 -15.97
C GLU A 187 9.48 -5.35 -14.85
N GLN A 188 10.74 -5.04 -15.15
CA GLN A 188 11.66 -4.36 -14.23
C GLN A 188 11.10 -3.00 -13.80
N ARG A 189 10.58 -2.22 -14.75
CA ARG A 189 9.92 -0.93 -14.45
C ARG A 189 8.66 -1.10 -13.59
N ALA A 190 7.82 -2.08 -13.92
CA ALA A 190 6.61 -2.38 -13.15
C ALA A 190 6.96 -2.76 -11.71
N ARG A 191 7.93 -3.65 -11.52
CA ARG A 191 8.40 -4.09 -10.21
C ARG A 191 8.97 -2.92 -9.40
N ALA A 192 9.82 -2.10 -10.01
CA ALA A 192 10.37 -0.90 -9.38
C ALA A 192 9.28 0.09 -8.95
N ALA A 193 8.32 0.38 -9.83
CA ALA A 193 7.20 1.27 -9.52
C ALA A 193 6.31 0.73 -8.39
N LEU A 194 6.04 -0.58 -8.37
CA LEU A 194 5.25 -1.22 -7.30
C LEU A 194 5.98 -1.21 -5.96
N ALA A 195 7.30 -1.44 -5.94
CA ALA A 195 8.11 -1.45 -4.74
C ALA A 195 8.25 -0.04 -4.12
N LEU A 196 8.60 0.97 -4.93
CA LEU A 196 8.65 2.39 -4.52
C LEU A 196 7.28 2.93 -4.07
N THR A 197 6.25 2.31 -4.64
CA THR A 197 4.82 2.49 -4.45
C THR A 197 4.15 2.31 -3.09
N ARG A 198 4.80 1.54 -2.22
CA ARG A 198 4.14 0.69 -1.22
C ARG A 198 3.33 1.52 -0.19
N PRO A 199 2.03 1.23 0.02
CA PRO A 199 1.20 1.98 0.96
C PRO A 199 1.59 1.70 2.42
N ASP A 200 2.08 0.50 2.70
CA ASP A 200 2.59 0.06 4.01
C ASP A 200 4.01 0.57 4.30
N CYS A 201 4.69 1.17 3.31
CA CYS A 201 6.00 1.80 3.47
C CYS A 201 5.96 3.32 3.50
N MET A 202 4.90 3.87 4.08
CA MET A 202 4.76 5.30 4.37
C MET A 202 4.73 5.51 5.87
N SER A 203 5.30 6.63 6.32
CA SER A 203 5.19 7.02 7.73
C SER A 203 3.70 7.25 8.08
N PRO A 204 3.19 6.67 9.18
CA PRO A 204 1.84 6.94 9.65
C PRO A 204 1.68 8.38 10.16
N ASP A 205 2.77 9.03 10.51
CA ASP A 205 2.79 10.37 11.12
C ASP A 205 2.92 11.52 10.11
N LEU A 206 2.79 11.23 8.80
CA LEU A 206 2.86 12.26 7.77
C LEU A 206 1.76 13.31 7.98
N HIS A 207 2.16 14.58 7.98
CA HIS A 207 1.20 15.67 8.00
C HIS A 207 0.41 15.71 6.67
N PRO A 208 -0.83 16.25 6.69
CA PRO A 208 -1.66 16.50 5.51
C PRO A 208 -0.92 16.86 4.20
N GLN A 209 -0.05 17.87 4.25
CA GLN A 209 0.65 18.37 3.05
C GLN A 209 1.73 17.40 2.57
N GLU A 210 2.48 16.79 3.50
CA GLU A 210 3.52 15.80 3.18
C GLU A 210 2.88 14.53 2.58
N ARG A 211 1.73 14.12 3.12
CA ARG A 211 0.98 12.99 2.61
C ARG A 211 0.53 13.22 1.17
N LEU A 212 0.02 14.42 0.86
CA LEU A 212 -0.34 14.79 -0.51
C LEU A 212 0.88 14.76 -1.44
N ALA A 213 2.00 15.39 -1.06
CA ALA A 213 3.21 15.40 -1.87
C ALA A 213 3.72 13.98 -2.15
N GLN A 214 3.64 13.10 -1.15
CA GLN A 214 3.99 11.70 -1.28
C GLN A 214 3.05 10.95 -2.24
N ASP A 215 1.74 11.15 -2.14
CA ASP A 215 0.76 10.51 -3.03
C ASP A 215 0.87 11.03 -4.48
N GLN A 216 1.21 12.31 -4.68
CA GLN A 216 1.52 12.88 -5.99
C GLN A 216 2.76 12.23 -6.60
N TRP A 217 3.85 12.13 -5.83
CA TRP A 217 5.06 11.43 -6.28
C TRP A 217 4.79 9.96 -6.61
N ARG A 218 3.95 9.26 -5.83
CA ARG A 218 3.56 7.87 -6.13
C ARG A 218 2.80 7.77 -7.45
N ALA A 219 1.87 8.68 -7.72
CA ALA A 219 1.16 8.74 -9.00
C ALA A 219 2.14 8.96 -10.17
N GLU A 220 3.07 9.90 -10.03
CA GLU A 220 4.11 10.15 -11.04
C GLU A 220 4.97 8.92 -11.31
N VAL A 221 5.41 8.21 -10.25
CA VAL A 221 6.19 6.97 -10.39
C VAL A 221 5.41 5.89 -11.14
N LEU A 222 4.12 5.73 -10.85
CA LEU A 222 3.25 4.76 -11.53
C LEU A 222 2.99 5.12 -12.99
N ASP A 223 3.10 6.41 -13.35
CA ASP A 223 2.89 6.94 -14.70
C ASP A 223 4.15 6.93 -15.57
N LYS A 224 5.31 6.59 -15.00
CA LYS A 224 6.55 6.38 -15.77
C LYS A 224 6.50 5.18 -16.71
N LEU A 225 5.53 4.26 -16.53
CA LEU A 225 5.30 3.18 -17.47
C LEU A 225 4.45 3.69 -18.63
N SER A 226 5.02 3.66 -19.84
CA SER A 226 4.28 4.03 -21.05
C SER A 226 3.12 3.07 -21.31
N THR A 227 2.13 3.49 -22.08
CA THR A 227 0.99 2.65 -22.48
C THR A 227 1.44 1.36 -23.16
N ALA A 228 2.48 1.43 -24.00
CA ALA A 228 3.05 0.26 -24.67
C ALA A 228 3.72 -0.71 -23.68
N GLN A 229 4.50 -0.18 -22.74
CA GLN A 229 5.12 -0.99 -21.68
C GLN A 229 4.07 -1.65 -20.80
N PHE A 230 3.02 -0.91 -20.41
CA PHE A 230 1.92 -1.48 -19.64
C PHE A 230 1.18 -2.57 -20.40
N ALA A 231 0.91 -2.38 -21.70
CA ALA A 231 0.20 -3.35 -22.52
C ALA A 231 0.98 -4.68 -22.68
N SER A 232 2.31 -4.64 -22.71
CA SER A 232 3.16 -5.84 -22.84
C SER A 232 3.30 -6.65 -21.56
N LEU A 233 2.85 -6.13 -20.40
CA LEU A 233 2.98 -6.84 -19.12
C LEU A 233 2.06 -8.08 -19.02
N PRO A 234 2.47 -9.10 -18.25
CA PRO A 234 1.58 -10.15 -17.78
C PRO A 234 0.39 -9.58 -16.99
N GLU A 235 -0.76 -10.27 -17.01
CA GLU A 235 -1.99 -9.75 -16.39
C GLU A 235 -1.86 -9.59 -14.87
N VAL A 236 -1.11 -10.46 -14.20
CA VAL A 236 -0.82 -10.33 -12.76
C VAL A 236 -0.11 -8.99 -12.45
N SER A 237 0.86 -8.60 -13.27
CA SER A 237 1.58 -7.31 -13.12
C SER A 237 0.68 -6.13 -13.44
N LYS A 238 -0.19 -6.24 -14.46
CA LYS A 238 -1.20 -5.22 -14.79
C LYS A 238 -2.17 -5.02 -13.64
N ASN A 239 -2.67 -6.10 -13.04
CA ASN A 239 -3.57 -6.07 -11.90
C ASN A 239 -2.93 -5.33 -10.71
N ARG A 240 -1.70 -5.68 -10.32
CA ARG A 240 -1.00 -5.01 -9.21
C ARG A 240 -0.82 -3.51 -9.45
N LEU A 241 -0.48 -3.11 -10.68
CA LEU A 241 -0.36 -1.69 -11.04
C LEU A 241 -1.71 -0.97 -11.00
N ARG A 242 -2.77 -1.57 -11.56
CA ARG A 242 -4.14 -1.04 -11.50
C ARG A 242 -4.61 -0.84 -10.07
N LEU A 243 -4.41 -1.84 -9.21
CA LEU A 243 -4.73 -1.77 -7.79
C LEU A 243 -3.99 -0.63 -7.08
N ARG A 244 -2.68 -0.52 -7.35
CA ARG A 244 -1.87 0.55 -6.75
C ARG A 244 -2.31 1.92 -7.23
N ARG A 245 -2.58 2.10 -8.52
CA ARG A 245 -3.10 3.35 -9.09
C ARG A 245 -4.47 3.69 -8.52
N ALA A 246 -5.39 2.72 -8.46
CA ALA A 246 -6.73 2.90 -7.89
C ALA A 246 -6.67 3.46 -6.46
N GLY A 247 -5.83 2.87 -5.60
CA GLY A 247 -5.64 3.35 -4.24
C GLY A 247 -5.03 4.75 -4.16
N VAL A 248 -3.96 5.03 -4.92
CA VAL A 248 -3.29 6.34 -4.93
C VAL A 248 -4.21 7.45 -5.44
N PHE A 249 -4.92 7.22 -6.55
CA PHE A 249 -5.81 8.22 -7.12
C PHE A 249 -7.06 8.46 -6.26
N ALA A 250 -7.53 7.46 -5.50
CA ALA A 250 -8.60 7.66 -4.52
C ALA A 250 -8.16 8.59 -3.37
N SER A 251 -6.91 8.46 -2.92
CA SER A 251 -6.33 9.34 -1.91
C SER A 251 -6.08 10.76 -2.43
N LEU A 252 -5.59 10.89 -3.66
CA LEU A 252 -5.44 12.20 -4.31
C LEU A 252 -6.80 12.90 -4.47
N ALA A 253 -7.86 12.18 -4.84
CA ALA A 253 -9.19 12.76 -4.96
C ALA A 253 -9.71 13.32 -3.62
N PHE A 254 -9.49 12.58 -2.52
CA PHE A 254 -9.83 13.05 -1.18
C PHE A 254 -9.04 14.32 -0.82
N GLU A 255 -7.73 14.32 -1.03
CA GLU A 255 -6.86 15.44 -0.69
C GLU A 255 -7.13 16.71 -1.53
N GLN A 256 -7.40 16.55 -2.83
CA GLN A 256 -7.83 17.63 -3.71
C GLN A 256 -9.12 18.25 -3.21
N ALA A 257 -10.13 17.43 -2.88
CA ALA A 257 -11.40 17.92 -2.35
C ALA A 257 -11.22 18.67 -1.02
N ARG A 258 -10.35 18.17 -0.12
CA ARG A 258 -10.02 18.84 1.15
C ARG A 258 -9.42 20.22 0.98
N ARG A 259 -8.71 20.44 -0.12
CA ARG A 259 -8.09 21.73 -0.46
C ARG A 259 -8.98 22.64 -1.30
N GLY A 260 -10.22 22.22 -1.60
CA GLY A 260 -11.12 22.95 -2.49
C GLY A 260 -10.69 22.91 -3.96
N GLU A 261 -9.80 21.99 -4.33
CA GLU A 261 -9.42 21.72 -5.72
C GLU A 261 -10.40 20.74 -6.37
N ALA A 262 -10.40 20.66 -7.70
CA ALA A 262 -11.29 19.75 -8.43
C ALA A 262 -10.81 18.28 -8.32
N PRO A 263 -11.55 17.39 -7.64
CA PRO A 263 -11.09 16.02 -7.38
C PRO A 263 -11.52 15.02 -8.46
N THR A 264 -12.36 15.47 -9.41
CA THR A 264 -13.10 14.62 -10.35
C THR A 264 -12.20 13.75 -11.23
N ALA A 265 -11.12 14.32 -11.76
CA ALA A 265 -10.20 13.57 -12.64
C ALA A 265 -9.49 12.43 -11.88
N ALA A 266 -9.01 12.69 -10.67
CA ALA A 266 -8.39 11.66 -9.83
C ALA A 266 -9.42 10.58 -9.45
N ALA A 267 -10.62 10.98 -9.05
CA ALA A 267 -11.68 10.03 -8.68
C ALA A 267 -12.13 9.13 -9.84
N GLN A 268 -12.32 9.69 -11.03
CA GLN A 268 -12.65 8.94 -12.24
C GLN A 268 -11.54 7.97 -12.62
N ARG A 269 -10.28 8.40 -12.50
CA ARG A 269 -9.12 7.53 -12.73
C ARG A 269 -9.08 6.37 -11.72
N ALA A 270 -9.32 6.64 -10.45
CA ALA A 270 -9.37 5.61 -9.41
C ALA A 270 -10.44 4.54 -9.70
N LEU A 271 -11.63 4.98 -10.11
CA LEU A 271 -12.73 4.11 -10.53
C LEU A 271 -12.40 3.28 -11.77
N ALA A 272 -11.77 3.90 -12.78
CA ALA A 272 -11.40 3.23 -14.03
C ALA A 272 -10.33 2.15 -13.81
N GLU A 273 -9.29 2.46 -13.03
CA GLU A 273 -8.21 1.52 -12.71
C GLU A 273 -8.74 0.30 -11.94
N LEU A 274 -9.61 0.52 -10.93
CA LEU A 274 -10.23 -0.58 -10.19
C LEU A 274 -11.16 -1.42 -11.06
N ALA A 275 -11.97 -0.80 -11.92
CA ALA A 275 -12.88 -1.49 -12.82
C ALA A 275 -12.15 -2.33 -13.88
N ALA A 276 -10.92 -1.94 -14.24
CA ALA A 276 -10.11 -2.66 -15.20
C ALA A 276 -9.41 -3.91 -14.59
N VAL A 277 -9.47 -4.16 -13.28
CA VAL A 277 -8.81 -5.32 -12.67
C VAL A 277 -9.46 -6.63 -13.13
N ASN A 278 -8.67 -7.55 -13.67
CA ASN A 278 -9.13 -8.89 -13.99
C ASN A 278 -9.12 -9.76 -12.73
N LYS A 279 -10.29 -9.97 -12.13
CA LYS A 279 -10.45 -10.70 -10.87
C LYS A 279 -10.10 -12.19 -10.93
N LEU A 280 -10.12 -12.78 -12.13
CA LEU A 280 -9.78 -14.20 -12.33
C LEU A 280 -8.27 -14.45 -12.17
N GLU A 281 -7.46 -13.41 -12.32
CA GLU A 281 -5.99 -13.44 -12.26
C GLU A 281 -5.45 -12.83 -10.96
N LEU A 282 -6.25 -12.83 -9.88
CA LEU A 282 -5.82 -12.36 -8.56
C LEU A 282 -5.31 -13.53 -7.73
N SER A 283 -4.05 -13.42 -7.26
CA SER A 283 -3.55 -14.30 -6.21
C SER A 283 -4.18 -13.97 -4.85
N ASP A 284 -4.00 -14.83 -3.85
CA ASP A 284 -4.47 -14.58 -2.48
C ASP A 284 -3.93 -13.28 -1.88
N ASN A 285 -2.66 -12.96 -2.17
CA ASN A 285 -2.04 -11.70 -1.74
C ASN A 285 -2.66 -10.51 -2.48
N ASP A 286 -2.87 -10.63 -3.80
CA ASP A 286 -3.45 -9.54 -4.60
C ASP A 286 -4.92 -9.29 -4.24
N ARG A 287 -5.62 -10.30 -3.69
CA ARG A 287 -6.99 -10.17 -3.19
C ARG A 287 -7.07 -9.26 -1.97
N GLN A 288 -6.07 -9.26 -1.09
CA GLN A 288 -6.02 -8.30 0.02
C GLN A 288 -5.81 -6.87 -0.50
N ASP A 289 -4.87 -6.68 -1.42
CA ASP A 289 -4.63 -5.39 -2.07
C ASP A 289 -5.86 -4.89 -2.84
N TYR A 290 -6.60 -5.82 -3.47
CA TYR A 290 -7.87 -5.51 -4.13
C TYR A 290 -8.90 -4.95 -3.15
N ASN A 291 -9.08 -5.59 -2.00
CA ASN A 291 -10.03 -5.16 -0.99
C ASN A 291 -9.69 -3.77 -0.44
N ASP A 292 -8.40 -3.50 -0.16
CA ASP A 292 -7.94 -2.20 0.31
C ASP A 292 -8.16 -1.10 -0.72
N ALA A 293 -7.83 -1.38 -1.99
CA ALA A 293 -8.08 -0.45 -3.09
C ALA A 293 -9.58 -0.20 -3.27
N ALA A 294 -10.42 -1.25 -3.23
CA ALA A 294 -11.86 -1.12 -3.35
C ALA A 294 -12.46 -0.27 -2.23
N ILE A 295 -11.99 -0.41 -0.99
CA ILE A 295 -12.43 0.43 0.15
C ILE A 295 -12.08 1.90 -0.08
N ARG A 296 -10.84 2.19 -0.47
CA ARG A 296 -10.38 3.57 -0.74
C ARG A 296 -11.16 4.22 -1.87
N VAL A 297 -11.33 3.51 -2.99
CA VAL A 297 -12.11 3.99 -4.13
C VAL A 297 -13.57 4.16 -3.73
N GLY A 298 -14.15 3.21 -2.99
CA GLY A 298 -15.52 3.28 -2.49
C GLY A 298 -15.76 4.48 -1.58
N ALA A 299 -14.84 4.79 -0.68
CA ALA A 299 -14.88 5.97 0.19
C ALA A 299 -14.89 7.27 -0.63
N SER A 300 -13.96 7.43 -1.58
CA SER A 300 -13.81 8.67 -2.35
C SER A 300 -14.67 8.75 -3.62
N ARG A 301 -15.48 7.73 -3.97
CA ARG A 301 -16.15 7.68 -5.29
C ARG A 301 -17.02 8.89 -5.64
N TRP A 302 -17.62 9.54 -4.64
CA TRP A 302 -18.49 10.68 -4.88
C TRP A 302 -17.73 11.92 -5.38
N ALA A 303 -16.41 11.94 -5.24
CA ALA A 303 -15.55 12.94 -5.87
C ALA A 303 -15.65 12.95 -7.41
N ALA A 304 -16.05 11.83 -8.02
CA ALA A 304 -16.28 11.73 -9.46
C ALA A 304 -17.61 12.33 -9.92
N GLU A 305 -18.51 12.67 -9.00
CA GLU A 305 -19.86 13.15 -9.28
C GLU A 305 -19.93 14.67 -9.06
N THR A 306 -20.38 15.40 -10.08
CA THR A 306 -20.49 16.88 -10.04
C THR A 306 -21.94 17.36 -10.01
N ALA A 307 -22.89 16.50 -10.38
CA ALA A 307 -24.31 16.84 -10.42
C ALA A 307 -24.91 16.82 -9.02
N LEU A 308 -25.48 17.95 -8.60
CA LEU A 308 -26.22 18.03 -7.34
C LEU A 308 -27.67 17.53 -7.52
N PRO A 309 -28.14 16.61 -6.68
CA PRO A 309 -29.51 16.15 -6.71
C PRO A 309 -30.48 17.27 -6.30
N ARG A 310 -31.67 17.27 -6.89
CA ARG A 310 -32.76 18.19 -6.53
C ARG A 310 -33.91 17.41 -5.92
N PHE A 311 -34.50 17.95 -4.87
CA PHE A 311 -35.61 17.31 -4.18
C PHE A 311 -36.83 18.25 -4.14
N ALA A 312 -38.02 17.68 -4.26
CA ALA A 312 -39.25 18.48 -4.27
C ALA A 312 -39.53 19.13 -2.90
N LYS A 313 -39.31 18.39 -1.81
CA LYS A 313 -39.71 18.79 -0.45
C LYS A 313 -38.56 19.31 0.42
N LEU A 314 -37.31 19.11 0.01
CA LEU A 314 -36.13 19.45 0.78
C LEU A 314 -35.11 20.20 -0.08
N THR A 315 -34.34 21.08 0.53
CA THR A 315 -33.16 21.68 -0.07
C THR A 315 -31.98 21.47 0.85
N LEU A 316 -30.87 20.97 0.30
CA LEU A 316 -29.61 20.84 1.01
C LEU A 316 -28.67 21.96 0.54
N ALA A 317 -28.13 22.72 1.48
CA ALA A 317 -27.10 23.71 1.20
C ALA A 317 -25.83 23.37 1.99
N THR A 318 -24.69 23.70 1.40
CA THR A 318 -23.39 23.66 2.05
C THR A 318 -22.88 25.09 2.18
N GLU A 319 -22.46 25.46 3.38
CA GLU A 319 -22.06 26.80 3.76
C GLU A 319 -20.69 26.74 4.45
N THR A 320 -19.88 27.78 4.33
CA THR A 320 -18.63 27.88 5.09
C THR A 320 -18.93 28.12 6.57
N GLY A 321 -18.32 27.32 7.44
CA GLY A 321 -18.39 27.47 8.90
C GLY A 321 -17.20 28.25 9.45
N GLN A 322 -16.62 27.73 10.55
CA GLN A 322 -15.29 28.14 11.01
C GLN A 322 -14.20 27.80 9.97
N ALA A 323 -12.97 28.26 10.20
CA ALA A 323 -11.85 28.00 9.29
C ALA A 323 -11.65 26.50 9.06
N GLY A 324 -11.80 26.05 7.81
CA GLY A 324 -11.72 24.63 7.43
C GLY A 324 -12.97 23.80 7.69
N GLU A 325 -14.03 24.41 8.23
CA GLU A 325 -15.29 23.76 8.56
C GLU A 325 -16.32 23.97 7.43
N THR A 326 -17.01 22.90 7.03
CA THR A 326 -18.17 22.94 6.13
C THR A 326 -19.43 22.64 6.91
N CYS A 327 -20.40 23.54 6.84
CA CYS A 327 -21.72 23.39 7.44
C CYS A 327 -22.73 22.91 6.41
N VAL A 328 -23.51 21.91 6.78
CA VAL A 328 -24.63 21.39 6.00
C VAL A 328 -25.92 21.89 6.63
N ALA A 329 -26.70 22.62 5.85
CA ALA A 329 -28.01 23.13 6.24
C ALA A 329 -29.10 22.44 5.41
N LEU A 330 -30.09 21.88 6.09
CA LEU A 330 -31.28 21.29 5.49
C LEU A 330 -32.45 22.26 5.65
N TYR A 331 -33.13 22.55 4.55
CA TYR A 331 -34.32 23.39 4.51
C TYR A 331 -35.53 22.56 4.06
N GLU A 332 -36.67 22.78 4.69
CA GLU A 332 -37.95 22.29 4.18
C GLU A 332 -38.45 23.25 3.09
N ASN A 333 -38.84 22.71 1.94
CA ASN A 333 -39.35 23.51 0.85
C ASN A 333 -40.80 23.89 1.10
N LYS A 334 -41.15 25.12 0.72
CA LYS A 334 -42.53 25.60 0.66
C LYS A 334 -43.26 24.95 -0.53
N ALA A 335 -44.57 25.16 -0.60
CA ALA A 335 -45.40 24.66 -1.70
C ALA A 335 -44.98 25.17 -3.09
N ASP A 336 -44.31 26.33 -3.16
CA ASP A 336 -43.75 26.89 -4.40
C ASP A 336 -42.37 26.30 -4.78
N GLY A 337 -41.91 25.28 -4.03
CA GLY A 337 -40.64 24.59 -4.25
C GLY A 337 -39.40 25.34 -3.75
N LYS A 338 -39.55 26.53 -3.18
CA LYS A 338 -38.42 27.30 -2.64
C LYS A 338 -38.09 26.87 -1.21
N PRO A 339 -36.81 26.94 -0.78
CA PRO A 339 -36.45 26.65 0.60
C PRO A 339 -37.16 27.59 1.59
N GLY A 340 -37.47 27.07 2.77
CA GLY A 340 -37.88 27.84 3.94
C GLY A 340 -36.86 28.93 4.29
N LYS A 341 -37.28 29.93 5.08
CA LYS A 341 -36.38 31.01 5.50
C LYS A 341 -35.33 30.55 6.52
N GLU A 342 -35.68 29.57 7.34
CA GLU A 342 -34.83 29.03 8.39
C GLU A 342 -34.44 27.58 8.08
N ALA A 343 -33.19 27.23 8.39
CA ALA A 343 -32.72 25.86 8.28
C ALA A 343 -33.45 24.99 9.30
N ALA A 344 -34.09 23.92 8.82
CA ALA A 344 -34.76 22.93 9.64
C ALA A 344 -33.76 22.09 10.46
N ALA A 345 -32.55 21.90 9.93
CA ALA A 345 -31.43 21.29 10.66
C ALA A 345 -30.11 21.82 10.12
N ARG A 346 -29.10 21.89 10.99
CA ARG A 346 -27.74 22.32 10.61
C ARG A 346 -26.70 21.53 11.39
N ARG A 347 -25.66 21.05 10.70
CA ARG A 347 -24.48 20.41 11.33
C ARG A 347 -23.23 20.75 10.54
N CYS A 348 -22.14 20.99 11.24
CA CYS A 348 -20.85 21.33 10.64
C CYS A 348 -19.82 20.21 10.86
N THR A 349 -18.83 20.14 9.98
CA THR A 349 -17.76 19.13 10.00
C THR A 349 -16.49 19.67 9.36
N TYR A 350 -15.35 19.11 9.77
CA TYR A 350 -14.05 19.30 9.13
C TYR A 350 -13.76 18.24 8.04
N GLY A 351 -14.68 17.29 7.85
CA GLY A 351 -14.62 16.29 6.78
C GLY A 351 -15.18 16.82 5.45
N ILE A 352 -15.01 16.03 4.40
CA ILE A 352 -15.53 16.36 3.07
C ILE A 352 -17.01 16.01 3.00
N VAL A 353 -17.83 17.00 2.68
CA VAL A 353 -19.26 16.80 2.41
C VAL A 353 -19.45 16.48 0.93
N TRP A 354 -19.85 15.25 0.64
CA TRP A 354 -20.13 14.84 -0.74
C TRP A 354 -21.58 15.18 -1.11
N ALA A 355 -21.87 16.44 -1.42
CA ALA A 355 -23.24 16.90 -1.67
C ALA A 355 -23.97 16.14 -2.81
N ALA A 356 -23.24 15.66 -3.83
CA ALA A 356 -23.78 14.83 -4.89
C ALA A 356 -24.35 13.47 -4.40
N SER A 357 -23.96 13.03 -3.21
CA SER A 357 -24.46 11.80 -2.58
C SER A 357 -25.84 11.92 -1.93
N ALA A 358 -26.38 13.14 -1.84
CA ALA A 358 -27.59 13.39 -1.08
C ALA A 358 -28.79 12.61 -1.68
N SER A 359 -29.54 11.93 -0.83
CA SER A 359 -30.78 11.24 -1.22
C SER A 359 -31.89 11.56 -0.22
N ALA A 360 -32.95 12.21 -0.69
CA ALA A 360 -34.12 12.51 0.12
C ALA A 360 -35.14 11.36 0.08
N HIS A 361 -35.75 11.06 1.23
CA HIS A 361 -36.93 10.21 1.28
C HIS A 361 -38.08 10.87 0.50
N PRO A 362 -38.88 10.13 -0.30
CA PRO A 362 -39.96 10.71 -1.11
C PRO A 362 -40.96 11.57 -0.32
N ASP A 363 -41.19 11.23 0.95
CA ASP A 363 -42.09 11.99 1.82
C ASP A 363 -41.49 13.28 2.38
N GLY A 364 -40.20 13.53 2.17
CA GLY A 364 -39.49 14.71 2.68
C GLY A 364 -39.20 14.65 4.18
N GLN A 365 -39.27 13.47 4.80
CA GLN A 365 -39.06 13.28 6.24
C GLN A 365 -37.66 12.80 6.60
N ALA A 366 -36.83 12.45 5.62
CA ALA A 366 -35.45 12.06 5.84
C ALA A 366 -34.56 12.40 4.65
N LEU A 367 -33.26 12.52 4.90
CA LEU A 367 -32.22 12.67 3.87
C LEU A 367 -30.95 11.96 4.32
N ALA A 368 -30.34 11.19 3.42
CA ALA A 368 -29.05 10.56 3.63
C ALA A 368 -27.95 11.34 2.87
N LEU A 369 -26.78 11.52 3.47
CA LEU A 369 -25.67 12.28 2.92
C LEU A 369 -24.33 11.66 3.33
N ALA A 370 -23.45 11.42 2.37
CA ALA A 370 -22.13 10.88 2.64
C ALA A 370 -21.14 11.97 3.06
N VAL A 371 -20.41 11.74 4.15
CA VAL A 371 -19.38 12.64 4.67
C VAL A 371 -18.10 11.84 4.91
N GLN A 372 -16.96 12.33 4.43
CA GLN A 372 -15.68 11.64 4.49
C GLN A 372 -14.70 12.41 5.37
N PRO A 373 -14.55 12.03 6.65
CA PRO A 373 -13.58 12.68 7.53
C PRO A 373 -12.13 12.32 7.21
N LEU A 374 -11.86 11.12 6.66
CA LEU A 374 -10.49 10.65 6.34
C LEU A 374 -10.44 9.95 4.97
N ASP A 375 -9.26 9.92 4.35
CA ASP A 375 -8.94 9.35 3.02
C ASP A 375 -9.61 7.99 2.73
N ALA A 376 -9.59 7.06 3.68
CA ALA A 376 -10.20 5.73 3.52
C ALA A 376 -11.36 5.46 4.48
N TRP A 377 -11.98 6.53 4.99
CA TRP A 377 -13.06 6.45 5.96
C TRP A 377 -14.23 7.35 5.58
N ARG A 378 -15.39 6.76 5.28
CA ARG A 378 -16.61 7.54 4.99
C ARG A 378 -17.80 7.11 5.85
N GLU A 379 -18.41 8.08 6.49
CA GLU A 379 -19.62 7.97 7.29
C GLU A 379 -20.86 8.41 6.50
N LEU A 380 -22.04 8.04 7.01
CA LEU A 380 -23.33 8.44 6.46
C LEU A 380 -24.07 9.31 7.49
N TRP A 381 -24.34 10.55 7.13
CA TRP A 381 -25.22 11.42 7.88
C TRP A 381 -26.67 11.15 7.47
N VAL A 382 -27.53 10.92 8.45
CA VAL A 382 -28.96 10.72 8.24
C VAL A 382 -29.72 11.82 8.98
N PHE A 383 -30.32 12.70 8.20
CA PHE A 383 -31.27 13.70 8.64
C PHE A 383 -32.63 13.03 8.74
N ARG A 384 -33.31 13.14 9.87
CA ARG A 384 -34.62 12.52 10.08
C ARG A 384 -35.54 13.42 10.88
N LYS A 385 -36.79 13.52 10.44
CA LYS A 385 -37.86 14.23 11.12
C LYS A 385 -38.65 13.26 11.99
N SER A 386 -38.65 13.49 13.30
CA SER A 386 -39.44 12.73 14.27
C SER A 386 -40.24 13.69 15.15
N ALA A 387 -41.55 13.46 15.28
CA ALA A 387 -42.47 14.35 16.01
C ALA A 387 -42.32 15.84 15.63
N GLY A 388 -42.16 16.12 14.33
CA GLY A 388 -42.00 17.48 13.80
C GLY A 388 -40.60 18.09 13.95
N LYS A 389 -39.68 17.45 14.68
CA LYS A 389 -38.31 17.94 14.92
C LYS A 389 -37.31 17.18 14.07
N TRP A 390 -36.35 17.91 13.50
CA TRP A 390 -35.25 17.31 12.76
C TRP A 390 -34.09 16.95 13.69
N THR A 391 -33.50 15.80 13.43
CA THR A 391 -32.29 15.32 14.08
C THR A 391 -31.30 14.85 13.01
N ILE A 392 -30.02 14.95 13.32
CA ILE A 392 -28.93 14.52 12.43
C ILE A 392 -28.13 13.48 13.19
N GLU A 393 -28.09 12.27 12.65
CA GLU A 393 -27.36 11.15 13.22
C GLU A 393 -26.26 10.70 12.25
N VAL A 394 -25.12 10.31 12.81
CA VAL A 394 -23.93 9.94 12.04
C VAL A 394 -23.70 8.44 12.19
N LEU A 395 -23.76 7.73 11.07
CA LEU A 395 -23.47 6.31 11.00
C LEU A 395 -22.00 6.13 10.58
N PRO A 396 -21.11 5.68 11.49
CA PRO A 396 -19.75 5.33 11.12
C PRO A 396 -19.76 4.04 10.29
N PRO A 397 -18.71 3.75 9.49
CA PRO A 397 -18.59 2.50 8.73
C PRO A 397 -18.63 1.24 9.61
N ALA A 398 -18.05 1.29 10.82
CA ALA A 398 -18.27 0.29 11.87
C ALA A 398 -18.25 0.94 13.26
N SER A 399 -18.81 0.25 14.25
CA SER A 399 -18.82 0.68 15.66
C SER A 399 -17.44 0.63 16.33
N ASN A 400 -16.53 -0.20 15.82
CA ASN A 400 -15.20 -0.43 16.39
C ASN A 400 -14.19 0.05 15.35
N GLY A 401 -13.46 1.14 15.62
CA GLY A 401 -12.66 1.89 14.64
C GLY A 401 -11.91 1.03 13.61
N PRO A 402 -12.48 0.78 12.40
CA PRO A 402 -11.79 0.02 11.37
C PRO A 402 -10.53 0.73 10.90
N GLU A 403 -9.60 -0.03 10.36
CA GLU A 403 -8.41 0.52 9.74
C GLU A 403 -8.78 1.29 8.46
N LEU A 404 -9.75 0.77 7.71
CA LEU A 404 -10.35 1.35 6.51
C LEU A 404 -11.85 1.02 6.48
N GLY A 405 -12.70 1.91 6.00
CA GLY A 405 -14.09 1.54 5.75
C GLY A 405 -15.03 2.65 5.30
N TYR A 406 -16.11 2.27 4.63
CA TYR A 406 -17.19 3.20 4.30
C TYR A 406 -18.56 2.57 4.52
N VAL A 407 -19.54 3.43 4.77
CA VAL A 407 -20.97 3.10 4.68
C VAL A 407 -21.61 3.88 3.54
N GLU A 408 -22.57 3.26 2.86
CA GLU A 408 -23.39 3.86 1.82
C GLU A 408 -24.86 3.74 2.14
N PHE A 409 -25.61 4.77 1.73
CA PHE A 409 -27.03 4.66 1.52
C PHE A 409 -27.30 3.84 0.25
N ALA A 410 -28.04 2.74 0.37
CA ALA A 410 -28.37 1.83 -0.73
C ALA A 410 -29.82 1.93 -1.20
N GLY A 411 -30.71 2.66 -0.49
CA GLY A 411 -32.10 2.87 -0.92
C GLY A 411 -33.11 3.05 0.22
N TRP A 412 -34.29 3.58 -0.11
CA TRP A 412 -35.43 3.70 0.79
C TRP A 412 -36.38 2.53 0.55
N VAL A 413 -36.86 1.86 1.61
CA VAL A 413 -37.84 0.77 1.47
C VAL A 413 -39.22 1.38 1.25
N ARG A 414 -39.87 1.06 0.12
CA ARG A 414 -41.19 1.62 -0.19
C ARG A 414 -42.24 1.15 0.82
N GLY A 415 -42.95 2.11 1.42
CA GLY A 415 -44.06 1.86 2.35
C GLY A 415 -43.64 1.34 3.73
N ALA A 416 -42.35 1.36 4.06
CA ALA A 416 -41.84 0.96 5.38
C ALA A 416 -40.87 2.02 5.91
N PRO A 417 -40.80 2.23 7.24
CA PRO A 417 -39.86 3.17 7.86
C PRO A 417 -38.46 2.55 7.95
N GLN A 418 -37.95 2.04 6.83
CA GLN A 418 -36.67 1.34 6.72
C GLN A 418 -35.82 1.93 5.60
N MET A 419 -34.51 1.84 5.78
CA MET A 419 -33.51 2.18 4.78
C MET A 419 -32.55 1.01 4.57
N LEU A 420 -31.93 0.99 3.39
CA LEU A 420 -30.94 0.01 3.01
C LEU A 420 -29.56 0.64 3.14
N LEU A 421 -28.63 -0.09 3.77
CA LEU A 421 -27.25 0.33 3.93
C LEU A 421 -26.31 -0.73 3.36
N ALA A 422 -25.16 -0.28 2.86
CA ALA A 422 -24.07 -1.16 2.46
C ALA A 422 -22.78 -0.71 3.13
N ARG A 423 -22.05 -1.63 3.74
CA ARG A 423 -20.81 -1.36 4.50
C ARG A 423 -19.69 -2.24 3.99
N GLU A 424 -18.53 -1.64 3.81
CA GLU A 424 -17.30 -2.36 3.53
C GLU A 424 -16.21 -1.84 4.46
N THR A 425 -15.58 -2.75 5.19
CA THR A 425 -14.63 -2.40 6.25
C THR A 425 -13.48 -3.40 6.29
N ARG A 426 -12.31 -2.93 6.74
CA ARG A 426 -11.19 -3.77 7.12
C ARG A 426 -10.92 -3.63 8.60
N ILE A 427 -11.02 -4.74 9.33
CA ILE A 427 -10.82 -4.80 10.78
C ILE A 427 -9.86 -5.95 11.06
N ALA A 428 -8.72 -5.66 11.68
CA ALA A 428 -7.67 -6.64 11.97
C ALA A 428 -7.26 -7.44 10.71
N GLY A 429 -7.00 -6.71 9.61
CA GLY A 429 -6.62 -7.27 8.32
C GLY A 429 -7.70 -8.08 7.58
N ARG A 430 -8.92 -8.19 8.11
CA ARG A 430 -10.02 -8.94 7.47
C ARG A 430 -11.04 -8.00 6.83
N LEU A 431 -11.35 -8.26 5.56
CA LEU A 431 -12.49 -7.63 4.88
C LEU A 431 -13.80 -8.10 5.51
N ARG A 432 -14.69 -7.16 5.78
CA ARG A 432 -16.10 -7.42 6.06
C ARG A 432 -16.97 -6.57 5.15
N ARG A 433 -17.86 -7.26 4.45
CA ARG A 433 -18.92 -6.66 3.63
C ARG A 433 -20.25 -7.00 4.27
N ASN A 434 -21.07 -5.97 4.52
CA ASN A 434 -22.37 -6.13 5.15
C ASN A 434 -23.43 -5.29 4.44
N PHE A 435 -24.55 -5.91 4.13
CA PHE A 435 -25.75 -5.26 3.63
C PHE A 435 -26.78 -5.28 4.75
N GLU A 436 -27.44 -4.16 5.01
CA GLU A 436 -28.30 -3.99 6.18
C GLU A 436 -29.66 -3.42 5.78
N VAL A 437 -30.72 -3.92 6.43
CA VAL A 437 -32.02 -3.26 6.51
C VAL A 437 -32.09 -2.60 7.86
N ALA A 438 -32.02 -1.27 7.89
CA ALA A 438 -32.01 -0.48 9.11
C ALA A 438 -33.32 0.28 9.29
N ARG A 439 -33.76 0.40 10.55
CA ARG A 439 -34.89 1.25 10.92
C ARG A 439 -34.56 2.72 10.74
N LEU A 440 -35.47 3.51 10.20
CA LEU A 440 -35.25 4.95 9.98
C LEU A 440 -35.26 5.78 11.27
N ASP A 441 -35.98 5.33 12.29
CA ASP A 441 -36.16 6.09 13.54
C ASP A 441 -35.02 5.87 14.55
N THR A 442 -34.36 4.72 14.52
CA THR A 442 -33.23 4.37 15.42
C THR A 442 -31.92 4.10 14.70
N LEU A 443 -31.96 3.96 13.37
CA LEU A 443 -30.83 3.55 12.52
C LEU A 443 -30.19 2.20 12.90
N THR A 444 -30.87 1.40 13.70
CA THR A 444 -30.45 0.06 14.08
C THR A 444 -30.72 -0.92 12.95
N ALA A 445 -29.72 -1.72 12.58
CA ALA A 445 -29.88 -2.82 11.63
C ALA A 445 -30.80 -3.90 12.21
N GLU A 446 -31.92 -4.18 11.54
CA GLU A 446 -32.85 -5.26 11.90
C GLU A 446 -32.45 -6.59 11.24
N LYS A 447 -31.91 -6.50 10.02
CA LYS A 447 -31.43 -7.64 9.25
C LYS A 447 -30.13 -7.28 8.57
N GLN A 448 -29.23 -8.25 8.46
CA GLN A 448 -27.96 -8.08 7.80
C GLN A 448 -27.54 -9.35 7.06
N ALA A 449 -26.80 -9.19 5.96
CA ALA A 449 -26.27 -10.30 5.17
C ALA A 449 -24.99 -9.90 4.43
N GLY A 450 -24.16 -10.88 4.06
CA GLY A 450 -22.98 -10.66 3.22
C GLY A 450 -23.30 -10.46 1.72
N ASP A 451 -24.52 -10.78 1.30
CA ASP A 451 -25.04 -10.64 -0.07
C ASP A 451 -26.39 -9.90 -0.02
N PRO A 452 -26.61 -8.84 -0.82
CA PRO A 452 -27.88 -8.12 -0.83
C PRO A 452 -29.07 -8.99 -1.27
N GLY A 453 -28.84 -10.01 -2.11
CA GLY A 453 -29.88 -10.93 -2.59
C GLY A 453 -30.51 -11.78 -1.50
N ALA A 454 -29.81 -11.97 -0.36
CA ALA A 454 -30.35 -12.65 0.81
C ALA A 454 -31.36 -11.79 1.60
N LEU A 455 -31.48 -10.49 1.29
CA LEU A 455 -32.36 -9.55 1.97
C LEU A 455 -33.50 -9.13 1.05
N ALA A 456 -34.72 -9.64 1.30
CA ALA A 456 -35.88 -9.35 0.45
C ALA A 456 -36.15 -7.84 0.23
N ALA A 457 -35.79 -6.98 1.20
CA ALA A 457 -35.95 -5.53 1.10
C ALA A 457 -35.04 -4.88 0.04
N PHE A 458 -33.90 -5.50 -0.31
CA PHE A 458 -32.96 -5.00 -1.31
C PHE A 458 -33.51 -5.03 -2.75
N ARG A 459 -34.70 -5.62 -2.97
CA ARG A 459 -35.48 -5.38 -4.20
C ARG A 459 -35.80 -3.89 -4.43
N TRP A 460 -35.77 -3.08 -3.37
CA TRP A 460 -36.01 -1.62 -3.40
C TRP A 460 -34.73 -0.78 -3.38
N GLN A 461 -33.56 -1.40 -3.61
CA GLN A 461 -32.30 -0.65 -3.72
C GLN A 461 -32.40 0.47 -4.78
N ASP A 462 -31.75 1.59 -4.49
CA ASP A 462 -31.68 2.73 -5.38
C ASP A 462 -30.95 2.36 -6.68
N ALA A 463 -31.54 2.73 -7.82
CA ALA A 463 -31.01 2.37 -9.13
C ALA A 463 -29.71 3.11 -9.48
N ALA A 464 -29.51 4.33 -8.97
CA ALA A 464 -28.24 5.04 -9.13
C ALA A 464 -27.16 4.38 -8.28
N TRP A 465 -27.47 4.06 -7.01
CA TRP A 465 -26.57 3.31 -6.13
C TRP A 465 -26.13 1.99 -6.76
N LYS A 466 -27.06 1.15 -7.24
CA LYS A 466 -26.75 -0.15 -7.86
C LYS A 466 -25.80 -0.02 -9.06
N ARG A 467 -25.94 1.04 -9.87
CA ARG A 467 -25.09 1.28 -11.05
C ARG A 467 -23.69 1.78 -10.68
N GLN A 468 -23.59 2.61 -9.66
CA GLN A 468 -22.37 3.36 -9.35
C GLN A 468 -21.52 2.73 -8.24
N THR A 469 -22.13 1.95 -7.34
CA THR A 469 -21.41 1.40 -6.19
C THR A 469 -20.29 0.45 -6.63
N VAL A 470 -19.20 0.49 -5.86
CA VAL A 470 -18.05 -0.40 -6.01
C VAL A 470 -18.25 -1.68 -5.19
N ILE A 471 -19.09 -1.66 -4.15
CA ILE A 471 -19.28 -2.79 -3.24
C ILE A 471 -19.93 -4.02 -3.91
N LEU A 472 -20.63 -3.81 -5.03
CA LEU A 472 -21.24 -4.89 -5.80
C LEU A 472 -20.34 -5.40 -6.93
N ARG A 473 -19.22 -4.72 -7.19
CA ARG A 473 -18.36 -5.02 -8.33
C ARG A 473 -17.45 -6.18 -8.05
#